data_AF-A0A662QEH7-F1
#
_entry.id   AF-A0A662QEH7-F1
#
_cell.length_a   1.000
_cell.length_b   1.000
_cell.length_c   1.000
_cell.angle_alpha   90.00
_cell.angle_beta   90.00
_cell.angle_gamma   90.00
#
_symmetry.space_group_name_H-M   'P 1'
#
loop_
_entity.id
_entity.type
_entity.pdbx_description
1 polymer ?
#
loop_
_entity_poly.entity_id
_entity_poly.type
_entity_poly.pdbx_seq_one_letter_code
_entity_poly.pdbx_strand_id
1 'polypeptide(L)'
;LREIEEIGDRRMKEILERPTPENFLEQARAFAWETGFVTKEVEEIFEVLKSLPTIGYAQNMLGKAVHALVEGKDLAKVESYLRETFPEYRIVSSKIGYGVRVSSTF
;
A
#
# COMPACT_ATOMS: atom_id res chain seq x y z
N LEU A 1 6.75 21.39 4.57
CA LEU A 1 6.38 21.15 3.16
C LEU A 1 7.60 20.85 2.29
N ARG A 2 8.57 21.78 2.21
CA ARG A 2 9.79 21.61 1.40
C ARG A 2 10.54 20.28 1.65
N GLU A 3 10.68 19.88 2.91
CA GLU A 3 11.31 18.60 3.27
C GLU A 3 10.54 17.38 2.73
N ILE A 4 9.21 17.42 2.75
CA ILE A 4 8.35 16.35 2.20
C ILE A 4 8.51 16.27 0.68
N GLU A 5 8.61 17.42 0.00
CA GLU A 5 8.87 17.50 -1.44
C GLU A 5 10.23 16.90 -1.79
N GLU A 6 11.29 17.27 -1.07
CA GLU A 6 12.64 16.74 -1.26
C GLU A 6 12.72 15.23 -1.03
N ILE A 7 12.02 14.71 -0.01
CA ILE A 7 11.88 13.26 0.22
C ILE A 7 11.14 12.61 -0.94
N GLY A 8 10.02 13.21 -1.39
CA GLY A 8 9.23 12.72 -2.50
C GLY A 8 10.04 12.60 -3.79
N ASP A 9 10.78 13.64 -4.16
CA ASP A 9 11.63 13.69 -5.36
C ASP A 9 12.72 12.61 -5.31
N ARG A 10 13.37 12.45 -4.15
CA ARG A 10 14.37 11.39 -3.94
C ARG A 10 13.75 10.01 -4.13
N ARG A 11 12.60 9.74 -3.50
CA ARG A 11 11.91 8.44 -3.59
C ARG A 11 11.42 8.17 -5.01
N MET A 12 10.96 9.20 -5.73
CA MET A 12 10.55 9.08 -7.13
C MET A 12 11.72 8.67 -8.02
N LYS A 13 12.91 9.24 -7.80
CA LYS A 13 14.11 8.84 -8.54
C LYS A 13 14.39 7.33 -8.37
N GLU A 14 14.36 6.83 -7.14
CA GLU A 14 14.55 5.39 -6.85
C GLU A 14 13.48 4.51 -7.52
N ILE A 15 12.22 4.98 -7.57
CA ILE A 15 11.12 4.29 -8.27
C ILE A 15 11.42 4.17 -9.76
N LEU A 16 11.86 5.25 -10.39
CA LEU A 16 12.12 5.32 -11.83
C LEU A 16 13.38 4.54 -12.25
N GLU A 17 14.37 4.40 -11.37
CA GLU A 17 15.55 3.57 -11.63
C GLU A 17 15.21 2.07 -11.72
N ARG A 18 14.17 1.61 -10.99
CA ARG A 18 13.68 0.23 -11.05
C ARG A 18 12.14 0.20 -11.03
N PRO A 19 11.48 0.39 -12.19
CA PRO A 19 10.03 0.60 -12.28
C PRO A 19 9.25 -0.71 -12.15
N THR A 20 9.20 -1.24 -10.93
CA THR A 20 8.52 -2.49 -10.56
C THR A 20 7.52 -2.22 -9.42
N PRO A 21 6.42 -2.99 -9.31
CA PRO A 21 5.46 -2.83 -8.21
C PRO A 21 6.09 -2.98 -6.82
N GLU A 22 7.03 -3.92 -6.67
CA GLU A 22 7.78 -4.17 -5.45
C GLU A 22 8.55 -2.91 -5.01
N ASN A 23 9.32 -2.34 -5.94
CA ASN A 23 10.09 -1.13 -5.68
C ASN A 23 9.19 0.08 -5.42
N PHE A 24 8.10 0.23 -6.18
CA PHE A 24 7.13 1.30 -5.95
C PHE A 24 6.58 1.28 -4.52
N LEU A 25 6.12 0.11 -4.05
CA LEU A 25 5.54 -0.04 -2.72
C LEU A 25 6.59 0.07 -1.60
N GLU A 26 7.83 -0.39 -1.84
CA GLU A 26 8.95 -0.18 -0.94
C GLU A 26 9.27 1.30 -0.75
N GLN A 27 9.42 2.06 -1.84
CA GLN A 27 9.72 3.49 -1.78
C GLN A 27 8.55 4.31 -1.22
N ALA A 28 7.30 3.93 -1.53
CA ALA A 28 6.11 4.56 -0.94
C ALA A 28 6.02 4.33 0.57
N ARG A 29 6.35 3.13 1.05
CA ARG A 29 6.43 2.83 2.49
C ARG A 29 7.56 3.61 3.16
N ALA A 30 8.73 3.68 2.52
CA ALA A 30 9.86 4.46 3.04
C ALA A 30 9.55 5.96 3.09
N PHE A 31 8.85 6.50 2.09
CA PHE A 31 8.33 7.87 2.11
C PHE A 31 7.46 8.11 3.35
N ALA A 32 6.48 7.24 3.62
CA ALA A 32 5.59 7.41 4.77
C ALA A 32 6.35 7.41 6.12
N TRP A 33 7.40 6.59 6.24
CA TRP A 33 8.27 6.58 7.41
C TRP A 33 9.07 7.87 7.55
N GLU A 34 9.74 8.31 6.48
CA GLU A 34 10.60 9.50 6.51
C GLU A 34 9.82 10.80 6.73
N THR A 35 8.58 10.88 6.27
CA THR A 35 7.72 12.06 6.46
C THR A 35 6.97 12.04 7.80
N GLY A 36 7.11 10.98 8.60
CA GLY A 36 6.43 10.83 9.89
C GLY A 36 4.93 10.57 9.79
N PHE A 37 4.45 10.07 8.65
CA PHE A 37 3.03 9.76 8.45
C PHE A 37 2.60 8.44 9.10
N VAL A 38 3.55 7.54 9.35
CA VAL A 38 3.30 6.25 9.98
C VAL A 38 2.94 6.45 11.45
N THR A 39 1.69 6.12 11.80
CA THR A 39 1.25 6.02 13.20
C THR A 39 1.49 4.60 13.73
N LYS A 40 1.35 4.40 15.05
CA LYS A 40 1.49 3.08 15.67
C LYS A 40 0.56 2.04 15.04
N GLU A 41 -0.68 2.41 14.76
CA GLU A 41 -1.65 1.50 14.14
C GLU A 41 -1.25 1.11 12.71
N VAL A 42 -0.58 2.00 11.98
CA VAL A 42 -0.05 1.68 10.63
C VAL A 42 1.17 0.77 10.74
N GLU A 43 2.05 1.03 11.69
CA GLU A 43 3.23 0.20 11.97
C GLU A 43 2.84 -1.24 12.33
N GLU A 44 1.82 -1.42 13.18
CA GLU A 44 1.28 -2.75 13.52
C GLU A 44 0.79 -3.51 12.28
N ILE A 45 0.10 -2.83 11.36
CA ILE A 45 -0.35 -3.44 10.11
C ILE A 45 0.83 -3.79 9.20
N PHE A 46 1.87 -2.95 9.14
CA PHE A 46 3.09 -3.24 8.38
C PHE A 46 3.81 -4.49 8.87
N GLU A 47 3.95 -4.67 10.18
CA GLU A 47 4.59 -5.87 10.74
C GLU A 47 3.81 -7.14 10.41
N VAL A 48 2.47 -7.07 10.41
CA VAL A 48 1.63 -8.18 9.94
C VAL A 48 1.87 -8.46 8.46
N LEU A 49 1.77 -7.44 7.60
CA LEU A 49 1.90 -7.61 6.13
C LEU A 49 3.28 -8.10 5.71
N LYS A 50 4.33 -7.73 6.44
CA LYS A 50 5.70 -8.21 6.24
C LYS A 50 5.82 -9.74 6.32
N SER A 51 4.98 -10.38 7.13
CA SER A 51 4.97 -11.85 7.30
C SER A 51 4.08 -12.58 6.28
N LEU A 52 3.30 -11.85 5.49
CA LEU A 52 2.33 -12.40 4.55
C LEU A 52 2.88 -12.43 3.12
N PRO A 53 2.38 -13.34 2.26
CA PRO A 53 2.79 -13.41 0.85
C PRO A 53 2.25 -12.21 0.06
N THR A 54 2.96 -11.08 0.14
CA THR A 54 2.66 -9.84 -0.55
C THR A 54 3.77 -9.52 -1.56
N ILE A 55 3.39 -8.92 -2.69
CA ILE A 55 4.33 -8.28 -3.63
C ILE A 55 4.91 -7.01 -2.99
N GLY A 56 4.07 -6.29 -2.24
CA GLY A 56 4.49 -5.16 -1.42
C GLY A 56 3.30 -4.54 -0.71
N TYR A 57 3.57 -3.57 0.16
CA TYR A 57 2.56 -2.84 0.91
C TYR A 57 3.05 -1.45 1.29
N ALA A 58 2.11 -0.52 1.41
CA ALA A 58 2.36 0.87 1.81
C ALA A 58 1.12 1.48 2.45
N GLN A 59 1.30 2.57 3.19
CA GLN A 59 0.19 3.38 3.67
C GLN A 59 -0.49 4.08 2.48
N ASN A 60 -1.80 4.30 2.56
CA ASN A 60 -2.47 5.26 1.70
C ASN A 60 -1.90 6.65 1.94
N MET A 61 -1.86 7.48 0.88
CA MET A 61 -1.20 8.77 0.91
C MET A 61 -1.74 9.72 1.99
N LEU A 62 -3.03 9.61 2.33
CA LEU A 62 -3.67 10.32 3.44
C LEU A 62 -4.59 9.37 4.23
N GLY A 63 -4.55 9.50 5.56
CA GLY A 63 -5.38 8.72 6.50
C GLY A 63 -4.70 7.46 7.05
N LYS A 64 -5.38 6.81 8.00
CA LYS A 64 -4.93 5.58 8.68
C LYS A 64 -5.40 4.33 7.92
N ALA A 65 -4.89 4.15 6.71
CA ALA A 65 -5.21 2.98 5.89
C ALA A 65 -3.95 2.47 5.20
N VAL A 66 -3.86 1.16 5.02
CA VAL A 66 -2.75 0.47 4.37
C VAL A 66 -3.31 -0.33 3.20
N HIS A 67 -2.57 -0.39 2.11
CA HIS A 67 -2.85 -1.27 0.99
C HIS A 67 -1.66 -2.21 0.76
N ALA A 68 -1.98 -3.40 0.26
CA ALA A 68 -1.00 -4.39 -0.14
C ALA A 68 -1.36 -4.93 -1.53
N LEU A 69 -0.33 -5.23 -2.31
CA LEU A 69 -0.48 -5.95 -3.56
C LEU A 69 -0.14 -7.42 -3.32
N VAL A 70 -0.99 -8.31 -3.79
CA VAL A 70 -0.86 -9.76 -3.62
C VAL A 70 -1.12 -10.47 -4.94
N GLU A 71 -0.52 -11.64 -5.12
CA GLU A 71 -0.92 -12.51 -6.21
C GLU A 71 -2.32 -13.07 -5.98
N GLY A 72 -3.08 -13.27 -7.06
CA GLY A 72 -4.47 -13.76 -6.96
C GLY A 72 -4.60 -15.12 -6.27
N LYS A 73 -3.57 -15.98 -6.38
CA LYS A 73 -3.51 -17.29 -5.71
C LYS A 73 -3.40 -17.18 -4.18
N ASP A 74 -2.84 -16.09 -3.67
CA ASP A 74 -2.59 -15.86 -2.24
C ASP A 74 -3.66 -14.99 -1.59
N LEU A 75 -4.54 -14.37 -2.39
CA LEU A 75 -5.54 -13.41 -1.92
C LEU A 75 -6.41 -13.95 -0.78
N ALA A 76 -6.99 -15.15 -0.93
CA ALA A 76 -7.87 -15.73 0.09
C ALA A 76 -7.15 -15.98 1.43
N LYS A 77 -5.87 -16.40 1.36
CA LYS A 77 -5.03 -16.64 2.54
C LYS A 77 -4.73 -15.33 3.26
N VAL A 78 -4.31 -14.29 2.51
CA VAL A 78 -4.00 -12.97 3.07
C VAL A 78 -5.26 -12.33 3.67
N GLU A 79 -6.37 -12.36 2.95
CA GLU A 79 -7.62 -11.76 3.41
C GLU A 79 -8.15 -12.43 4.69
N SER A 80 -8.12 -13.76 4.77
CA SER A 80 -8.56 -14.49 5.96
C SER A 80 -7.70 -14.13 7.18
N TYR A 81 -6.37 -14.15 7.01
CA TYR A 81 -5.44 -13.80 8.08
C TYR A 81 -5.65 -12.36 8.59
N LEU A 82 -5.84 -11.40 7.68
CA LEU A 82 -6.09 -10.01 8.06
C LEU A 82 -7.41 -9.86 8.82
N ARG A 83 -8.49 -10.56 8.40
CA ARG A 83 -9.79 -10.52 9.09
C ARG A 83 -9.73 -11.12 10.49
N GLU A 84 -8.94 -12.17 10.67
CA GLU A 84 -8.72 -12.77 11.99
C GLU A 84 -7.86 -11.88 12.90
N THR A 85 -6.82 -11.26 12.34
CA THR A 85 -5.87 -10.42 13.08
C THR A 85 -6.47 -9.06 13.45
N PHE A 86 -7.28 -8.49 12.56
CA PHE A 86 -7.87 -7.16 12.71
C PHE A 86 -9.40 -7.21 12.53
N PRO A 87 -10.15 -7.85 13.44
CA PRO A 87 -11.60 -8.08 13.28
C PRO A 87 -12.41 -6.78 13.22
N GLU A 88 -11.93 -5.71 13.86
CA GLU A 88 -12.60 -4.40 13.90
C GLU A 88 -12.25 -3.52 12.68
N TYR A 89 -11.32 -3.94 11.83
CA TYR A 89 -10.85 -3.15 10.69
C TYR A 89 -11.63 -3.51 9.42
N ARG A 90 -11.95 -2.49 8.63
CA ARG A 90 -12.55 -2.71 7.31
C ARG A 90 -11.51 -3.19 6.31
N ILE A 91 -11.64 -4.44 5.86
CA ILE A 91 -10.79 -5.04 4.83
C ILE A 91 -11.56 -5.11 3.50
N VAL A 92 -10.95 -4.56 2.45
CA VAL A 92 -11.48 -4.53 1.09
C VAL A 92 -10.45 -5.13 0.14
N SER A 93 -10.86 -6.10 -0.66
CA SER A 93 -10.06 -6.68 -1.75
C SER A 93 -10.66 -6.31 -3.10
N SER A 94 -9.81 -6.03 -4.08
CA SER A 94 -10.23 -5.74 -5.46
C SER A 94 -9.11 -6.09 -6.45
N LYS A 95 -9.49 -6.26 -7.72
CA LYS A 95 -8.51 -6.33 -8.82
C LYS A 95 -8.02 -4.93 -9.14
N ILE A 96 -6.78 -4.82 -9.63
CA ILE A 96 -6.27 -3.56 -10.18
C ILE A 96 -7.15 -3.14 -11.36
N GLY A 97 -7.82 -1.99 -11.20
CA GLY A 97 -8.58 -1.36 -12.27
C GLY A 97 -7.65 -0.57 -13.19
N TYR A 98 -8.05 -0.43 -14.46
CA TYR A 98 -7.38 0.44 -15.42
C TYR A 98 -8.42 1.21 -16.25
N GLY A 99 -8.15 2.50 -16.45
CA GLY A 99 -8.97 3.40 -17.25
C GLY A 99 -10.24 3.91 -16.56
N VAL A 100 -10.91 4.87 -17.22
CA VAL A 100 -12.22 5.40 -16.84
C VAL A 100 -13.24 4.89 -17.86
N ARG A 101 -14.37 4.34 -17.39
CA ARG A 101 -15.48 3.93 -18.26
C ARG A 101 -16.66 4.86 -18.03
N VAL A 102 -17.18 5.43 -19.12
CA VAL A 102 -18.43 6.21 -19.13
C VAL A 102 -19.47 5.39 -19.88
N SER A 103 -20.56 5.06 -19.20
CA SER A 103 -21.74 4.46 -19.83
C SER A 103 -22.93 5.40 -19.65
N SER A 104 -23.47 5.91 -20.75
CA SER A 104 -24.74 6.63 -20.79
C SER A 104 -25.87 5.64 -21.03
N THR A 105 -26.73 5.45 -20.03
CA THR A 105 -28.02 4.79 -20.21
C THR A 105 -28.96 5.82 -20.86
N PHE A 106 -29.37 5.56 -22.10
CA PHE A 106 -30.52 6.22 -22.73
C PHE A 106 -31.72 5.30 -22.60
#